data_AF-A0A6N4XSK0-F1
#
_entry.id   AF-A0A6N4XSK0-F1
#
_cell.length_a   1.000
_cell.length_b   1.000
_cell.length_c   1.000
_cell.angle_alpha   90.00
_cell.angle_beta   90.00
_cell.angle_gamma   90.00
#
_symmetry.space_group_name_H-M   'P 1'
#
loop_
_entity.id
_entity.type
_entity.pdbx_description
1 polymer ?
#
loop_
_entity_poly.entity_id
_entity_poly.type
_entity_poly.pdbx_seq_one_letter_code
_entity_poly.pdbx_strand_id
1 'polypeptide(L)'
;MKNVFYHLILKPTFISVITALFFLYIAFAIIYKLFYPPKIGSAYNMVLEMLLIFSIVPLGLFIIDRLLVIKINNIKLTIIETILFGCIFLYYFMFVNPF
;
A
#
# COMPACT_ATOMS: atom_id res chain seq x y z
N MET A 1 0.49 8.53 20.76
CA MET A 1 0.08 8.82 19.36
C MET A 1 1.03 9.77 18.60
N LYS A 2 1.71 10.74 19.24
CA LYS A 2 2.65 11.63 18.53
C LYS A 2 3.79 10.90 17.78
N ASN A 3 4.35 9.81 18.34
CA ASN A 3 5.53 9.15 17.74
C ASN A 3 5.25 8.40 16.42
N VAL A 4 4.05 7.88 16.18
CA VAL A 4 3.78 7.03 15.00
C VAL A 4 3.76 7.87 13.72
N PHE A 5 3.05 9.00 13.75
CA PHE A 5 3.02 9.95 12.64
C PHE A 5 4.35 10.69 12.46
N TYR A 6 5.09 10.95 13.55
CA TYR A 6 6.41 11.59 13.49
C TYR A 6 7.44 10.71 12.78
N HIS A 7 7.40 9.39 12.99
CA HIS A 7 8.25 8.44 12.27
C HIS A 7 7.84 8.23 10.81
N LEU A 8 6.56 8.42 10.47
CA LEU A 8 6.06 8.39 9.09
C LEU A 8 6.69 9.51 8.24
N ILE A 9 6.79 10.73 8.79
CA ILE A 9 7.27 11.92 8.06
C ILE A 9 8.80 11.97 8.02
N LEU A 10 9.49 11.58 9.09
CA LEU A 10 10.96 11.66 9.18
C LEU A 10 11.70 10.47 8.56
N LYS A 11 11.03 9.33 8.41
CA LYS A 11 11.63 8.08 7.94
C LYS A 11 10.70 7.35 6.95
N PRO A 12 10.44 7.96 5.77
CA PRO A 12 9.66 7.29 4.74
C PRO A 12 10.43 6.08 4.23
N THR A 13 9.77 4.92 4.19
CA THR A 13 10.23 3.71 3.51
C THR A 13 9.36 3.45 2.30
N PHE A 14 9.80 2.58 1.41
CA PHE A 14 9.08 2.28 0.18
C PHE A 14 7.68 1.73 0.47
N ILE A 15 7.58 0.77 1.41
CA ILE A 15 6.30 0.21 1.85
C ILE A 15 5.39 1.29 2.42
N SER A 16 5.93 2.20 3.24
CA SER A 16 5.15 3.29 3.83
C SER A 16 4.60 4.28 2.81
N VAL A 17 5.36 4.58 1.75
CA VAL A 17 4.91 5.50 0.69
C VAL A 17 3.79 4.85 -0.12
N ILE A 18 3.96 3.58 -0.51
CA ILE A 18 2.93 2.83 -1.27
C ILE A 18 1.65 2.69 -0.46
N THR A 19 1.75 2.34 0.81
CA THR A 19 0.58 2.19 1.69
C THR A 19 -0.14 3.52 1.87
N ALA A 20 0.57 4.64 2.03
CA ALA A 20 -0.04 5.96 2.06
C ALA A 20 -0.78 6.31 0.75
N LEU A 21 -0.18 6.05 -0.41
CA LEU A 21 -0.82 6.26 -1.72
C LEU A 21 -2.06 5.39 -1.90
N PHE A 22 -2.02 4.14 -1.45
CA PHE A 22 -3.15 3.22 -1.49
C PHE A 22 -4.34 3.73 -0.67
N PHE A 23 -4.10 4.18 0.56
CA PHE A 23 -5.17 4.75 1.41
C PHE A 23 -5.70 6.07 0.88
N LEU A 24 -4.84 6.90 0.29
CA LEU A 24 -5.26 8.12 -0.40
C LEU A 24 -6.17 7.81 -1.58
N TYR A 25 -5.84 6.80 -2.40
CA TYR A 25 -6.69 6.34 -3.48
C TYR A 25 -8.06 5.84 -3.00
N ILE A 26 -8.10 5.01 -1.95
CA ILE A 26 -9.36 4.56 -1.35
C ILE A 26 -10.19 5.74 -0.86
N ALA A 27 -9.58 6.71 -0.18
CA ALA A 27 -10.29 7.89 0.30
C ALA A 27 -10.91 8.68 -0.85
N PHE A 28 -10.16 8.92 -1.94
CA PHE A 28 -10.70 9.54 -3.15
C PHE A 28 -11.83 8.74 -3.78
N ALA A 29 -11.71 7.41 -3.86
CA ALA A 29 -12.74 6.54 -4.42
C ALA A 29 -14.03 6.54 -3.58
N ILE A 30 -13.93 6.58 -2.25
CA ILE A 30 -15.08 6.71 -1.34
C ILE A 30 -15.77 8.05 -1.54
N ILE A 31 -15.01 9.15 -1.59
CA ILE A 31 -15.56 10.49 -1.82
C ILE A 31 -16.27 10.54 -3.18
N TYR A 32 -15.66 10.01 -4.23
CA TYR A 32 -16.26 9.94 -5.55
C TYR A 32 -17.58 9.14 -5.54
N LYS A 33 -17.62 8.01 -4.83
CA LYS A 33 -18.82 7.19 -4.66
C LYS A 33 -19.97 7.96 -3.98
N LEU A 34 -19.68 8.94 -3.11
CA LEU A 34 -20.72 9.76 -2.49
C LEU A 34 -21.39 10.71 -3.50
N PHE A 35 -20.62 11.26 -4.45
CA PHE A 35 -21.16 12.15 -5.49
C PHE A 35 -21.84 11.38 -6.63
N TYR A 36 -21.30 10.20 -6.97
CA TYR A 36 -21.81 9.35 -8.05
C TYR A 36 -21.99 7.92 -7.55
N PRO A 37 -23.10 7.62 -6.86
CA PRO A 37 -23.34 6.30 -6.30
C PRO A 37 -23.50 5.27 -7.41
N PRO A 38 -22.66 4.21 -7.42
CA PRO A 38 -22.76 3.16 -8.42
C PRO A 38 -24.00 2.30 -8.18
N LYS A 39 -24.54 1.72 -9.26
CA LYS A 39 -25.66 0.78 -9.16
C LYS A 39 -25.28 -0.40 -8.25
N ILE A 40 -26.23 -0.83 -7.42
CA ILE A 40 -26.11 -2.00 -6.55
C ILE A 40 -25.79 -3.22 -7.43
N GLY A 41 -24.73 -3.96 -7.08
CA GLY A 41 -24.26 -5.12 -7.86
C GLY A 41 -23.40 -4.80 -9.08
N SER A 42 -23.06 -3.53 -9.35
CA SER A 42 -22.11 -3.19 -10.41
C SER A 42 -20.69 -3.63 -10.08
N ALA A 43 -19.93 -4.01 -11.12
CA ALA A 43 -18.52 -4.42 -10.99
C ALA A 43 -17.67 -3.36 -10.26
N TYR A 44 -17.92 -2.07 -10.52
CA TYR A 44 -17.23 -0.98 -9.84
C TYR A 44 -17.47 -0.98 -8.33
N ASN A 45 -18.73 -1.18 -7.90
CA ASN A 45 -19.04 -1.23 -6.46
C ASN A 45 -18.38 -2.45 -5.79
N MET A 46 -18.38 -3.61 -6.46
CA MET A 46 -17.71 -4.81 -5.97
C MET A 46 -16.19 -4.61 -5.83
N VAL A 47 -15.54 -3.98 -6.81
CA VAL A 47 -14.10 -3.69 -6.76
C VAL A 47 -13.77 -2.77 -5.59
N LEU A 48 -14.59 -1.75 -5.33
CA LEU A 48 -14.40 -0.81 -4.22
C LEU A 48 -14.53 -1.50 -2.85
N GLU A 49 -15.53 -2.37 -2.69
CA GLU A 49 -15.71 -3.17 -1.47
C GLU A 49 -14.58 -4.17 -1.28
N MET A 50 -14.12 -4.82 -2.36
CA MET A 50 -12.99 -5.73 -2.33
C MET A 50 -11.70 -5.02 -1.95
N LEU A 51 -11.44 -3.83 -2.48
CA LEU A 51 -10.29 -2.98 -2.11
C LEU A 51 -10.28 -2.63 -0.62
N LEU A 52 -11.45 -2.36 -0.04
CA LEU A 52 -11.59 -2.09 1.40
C LEU A 52 -11.29 -3.32 2.25
N ILE A 53 -11.83 -4.49 1.90
CA ILE A 53 -11.54 -5.75 2.60
C ILE A 53 -10.05 -6.07 2.49
N PHE A 54 -9.48 -5.93 1.30
CA PHE A 54 -8.07 -6.24 1.04
C PHE A 54 -7.10 -5.24 1.69
N SER A 55 -7.59 -4.09 2.17
CA SER A 55 -6.80 -3.06 2.85
C SER A 55 -6.11 -3.55 4.14
N ILE A 56 -6.57 -4.68 4.70
CA ILE A 56 -5.94 -5.36 5.83
C ILE A 56 -4.48 -5.76 5.50
N VAL A 57 -4.23 -6.18 4.26
CA VAL A 57 -2.90 -6.61 3.80
C VAL A 57 -1.87 -5.46 3.82
N PRO A 58 -2.12 -4.31 3.15
CA PRO A 58 -1.22 -3.16 3.24
C PRO A 58 -1.07 -2.62 4.67
N LEU A 59 -2.10 -2.70 5.53
CA LEU A 59 -1.96 -2.33 6.94
C LEU A 59 -1.03 -3.27 7.71
N GLY A 60 -1.14 -4.58 7.48
CA GLY A 60 -0.24 -5.56 8.08
C GLY A 60 1.22 -5.33 7.66
N LEU A 61 1.45 -5.13 6.36
CA LEU A 61 2.78 -4.80 5.83
C LEU A 61 3.33 -3.49 6.40
N PHE A 62 2.48 -2.47 6.56
CA PHE A 62 2.86 -1.20 7.15
C PHE A 62 3.34 -1.36 8.61
N ILE A 63 2.65 -2.17 9.42
CA ILE A 63 3.06 -2.43 10.80
C ILE A 63 4.42 -3.14 10.84
N ILE A 64 4.63 -4.14 9.99
CA ILE A 64 5.90 -4.88 9.88
C ILE A 64 7.04 -3.95 9.46
N ASP A 65 6.81 -3.12 8.44
CA ASP A 65 7.75 -2.09 7.99
C ASP A 65 8.17 -1.18 9.16
N ARG A 66 7.22 -0.63 9.92
CA ARG A 66 7.54 0.23 11.08
C ARG A 66 8.36 -0.51 12.14
N LEU A 67 8.10 -1.79 12.39
CA LEU A 67 8.90 -2.61 13.30
C LEU A 67 10.34 -2.81 12.79
N LEU A 68 10.52 -3.00 11.48
CA LEU A 68 11.83 -3.13 10.86
C LEU A 68 12.63 -1.82 10.88
N VAL A 69 11.96 -0.67 10.65
CA VAL A 69 12.56 0.68 10.73
C VAL A 69 13.09 1.00 12.14
N ILE A 70 12.48 0.45 13.18
CA ILE A 70 12.97 0.61 14.56
C ILE A 70 14.26 -0.20 14.78
N LYS A 71 14.39 -1.36 14.14
CA LYS A 71 15.53 -2.28 14.33
C LYS A 71 16.70 -2.01 13.36
N ILE A 72 16.43 -1.46 12.18
CA ILE A 72 17.39 -1.32 11.08
C ILE A 72 17.41 0.13 10.59
N ASN A 73 18.55 0.60 10.07
CA ASN A 73 18.64 1.91 9.43
C ASN A 73 17.71 1.99 8.20
N ASN A 74 16.80 2.95 8.16
CA ASN A 74 15.74 3.00 7.14
C ASN A 74 16.24 3.21 5.70
N ILE A 75 17.43 3.78 5.49
CA ILE A 75 18.04 3.84 4.15
C ILE A 75 18.35 2.43 3.63
N LYS A 76 18.97 1.59 4.47
CA LYS A 76 19.28 0.21 4.11
C LYS A 76 18.01 -0.61 3.90
N LEU A 77 17.01 -0.41 4.75
CA LEU A 77 15.73 -1.09 4.64
C LEU A 77 15.01 -0.75 3.32
N THR A 78 14.96 0.54 2.95
CA THR A 78 14.33 0.99 1.70
C THR A 78 15.01 0.40 0.46
N ILE A 79 16.35 0.28 0.46
CA ILE A 79 17.09 -0.35 -0.63
C ILE A 79 16.71 -1.83 -0.74
N ILE A 80 16.68 -2.56 0.38
CA ILE A 80 16.29 -3.97 0.42
C ILE A 80 14.86 -4.15 -0.09
N GLU A 81 13.92 -3.33 0.38
CA GLU A 81 12.52 -3.36 -0.07
C GLU A 81 12.41 -3.12 -1.57
N THR A 82 13.09 -2.08 -2.08
CA THR A 82 13.04 -1.73 -3.51
C THR A 82 13.58 -2.86 -4.38
N ILE A 83 14.69 -3.49 -3.97
CA ILE A 83 15.26 -4.64 -4.68
C ILE A 83 14.29 -5.83 -4.63
N LEU A 84 13.74 -6.14 -3.45
CA LEU A 84 12.89 -7.31 -3.26
C LEU A 84 11.58 -7.19 -4.05
N PHE A 85 10.90 -6.04 -3.96
CA PHE A 85 9.70 -5.76 -4.75
C PHE A 85 10.01 -5.65 -6.25
N GLY A 86 11.14 -5.04 -6.62
CA GLY A 86 11.59 -4.96 -8.01
C GLY A 86 11.83 -6.34 -8.63
N CYS A 87 12.51 -7.23 -7.90
CA CYS A 87 12.74 -8.61 -8.34
C CYS A 87 11.44 -9.41 -8.47
N ILE A 88 10.51 -9.27 -7.53
CA ILE A 88 9.19 -9.93 -7.62
C ILE A 88 8.43 -9.42 -8.84
N PHE A 89 8.44 -8.11 -9.09
CA PHE A 89 7.78 -7.51 -10.23
C PHE A 89 8.38 -8.00 -11.55
N LEU A 90 9.71 -8.00 -11.67
CA LEU A 90 10.41 -8.54 -12.83
C LEU A 90 10.11 -10.03 -13.04
N TYR A 91 10.13 -10.83 -11.97
CA TYR A 91 9.77 -12.24 -12.05
C TYR A 91 8.34 -12.44 -12.57
N TYR A 92 7.39 -11.67 -12.05
CA TYR A 92 6.01 -11.73 -12.49
C TYR A 92 5.87 -11.41 -13.99
N PHE A 93 6.51 -10.35 -14.47
CA PHE A 93 6.49 -9.97 -15.88
C PHE A 93 7.23 -10.94 -16.80
N MET A 94 8.32 -11.57 -16.34
CA MET A 94 9.11 -12.45 -17.18
C MET A 94 8.57 -13.88 -17.25
N PHE A 95 7.94 -14.37 -16.16
CA PHE A 95 7.61 -15.80 -16.04
C PHE A 95 6.12 -16.09 -15.87
N VAL A 96 5.35 -15.20 -15.24
CA VAL A 96 3.92 -15.45 -14.94
C VAL A 96 3.02 -14.85 -16.00
N ASN A 97 3.31 -13.61 -16.41
CA ASN A 97 2.63 -12.93 -17.50
C ASN A 97 3.69 -12.37 -18.46
N PRO A 98 4.44 -13.24 -19.17
CA PRO A 98 5.22 -12.79 -20.31
C PRO A 98 4.21 -12.24 -21.33
N PHE A 99 4.36 -10.96 -21.67
CA PHE A 99 3.55 -10.26 -22.67
C PHE A 99 3.29 -11.11 -23.92
#